data_AF-A0A414DIK8-F1
#
_entry.id   AF-A0A414DIK8-F1
#
_cell.length_a   1.000
_cell.length_b   1.000
_cell.length_c   1.000
_cell.angle_alpha   90.00
_cell.angle_beta   90.00
_cell.angle_gamma   90.00
#
_symmetry.space_group_name_H-M   'P 1'
#
loop_
_entity.id
_entity.type
_entity.pdbx_description
1 polymer ?
#
loop_
_entity_poly.entity_id
_entity_poly.type
_entity_poly.pdbx_seq_one_letter_code
_entity_poly.pdbx_strand_id
1 'polypeptide(L)'
;MKKVEKGEFGYLAYKKSRNMIKTIIAFAVVLVIFIIGFIIWKSKNNYLTMLAVVLVLPAAKFAVSYFVLIPHKNCDEELKSAIEERKGELNSVYDLVVSNKQKPVGIMAAVISDNQILAYTSAAKADKNLFETSVKEFLKNEKLTCAVLLYKDKDTYLEKVKNAALNFDVSKENSLDRKQYITDALLRMSM
;
A
#
# COMPACT_ATOMS: atom_id res chain seq x y z
N MET A 1 -7.33 13.38 11.44
CA MET A 1 -7.51 12.77 10.11
C MET A 1 -8.59 11.70 10.22
N LYS A 2 -9.55 11.64 9.29
CA LYS A 2 -10.54 10.55 9.26
C LYS A 2 -9.80 9.22 9.03
N LYS A 3 -10.23 8.15 9.69
CA LYS A 3 -9.68 6.81 9.46
C LYS A 3 -10.07 6.41 8.03
N VAL A 4 -9.07 6.05 7.23
CA VAL A 4 -9.26 5.48 5.89
C VAL A 4 -8.77 4.04 5.95
N GLU A 5 -9.59 3.12 5.45
CA GLU A 5 -9.28 1.70 5.44
C GLU A 5 -8.39 1.32 4.26
N LYS A 6 -7.75 0.16 4.37
CA LYS A 6 -6.79 -0.29 3.38
C LYS A 6 -7.50 -0.65 2.09
N GLY A 7 -7.03 -0.11 0.97
CA GLY A 7 -7.70 -0.26 -0.33
C GLY A 7 -8.72 0.84 -0.62
N GLU A 8 -9.00 1.74 0.31
CA GLU A 8 -9.82 2.91 0.03
C GLU A 8 -9.00 4.04 -0.60
N PHE A 9 -9.69 4.89 -1.36
CA PHE A 9 -9.11 6.09 -1.93
C PHE A 9 -8.57 7.02 -0.83
N GLY A 10 -7.34 7.49 -0.98
CA GLY A 10 -6.67 8.34 0.00
C GLY A 10 -5.95 7.56 1.12
N TYR A 11 -6.00 6.22 1.12
CA TYR A 11 -5.36 5.40 2.15
C TYR A 11 -3.86 5.68 2.24
N LEU A 12 -3.16 5.80 1.10
CA LEU A 12 -1.72 6.03 1.09
C LEU A 12 -1.38 7.42 1.66
N ALA A 13 -2.20 8.43 1.39
CA ALA A 13 -2.01 9.79 1.93
C ALA A 13 -2.22 9.77 3.45
N TYR A 14 -3.32 9.18 3.90
CA TYR A 14 -3.61 8.98 5.33
C TYR A 14 -2.46 8.24 6.03
N LYS A 15 -1.97 7.15 5.44
CA LYS A 15 -0.89 6.34 6.00
C LYS A 15 0.44 7.09 6.05
N LYS A 16 0.81 7.85 5.01
CA LYS A 16 2.00 8.70 4.98
C LYS A 16 1.96 9.73 6.11
N SER A 17 0.89 10.51 6.22
CA SER A 17 0.75 11.53 7.26
C SER A 17 0.77 10.92 8.66
N ARG A 18 0.10 9.79 8.88
CA ARG A 18 0.10 9.11 10.18
C ARG A 18 1.49 8.58 10.54
N ASN A 19 2.22 8.00 9.59
CA ASN A 19 3.59 7.53 9.81
C ASN A 19 4.56 8.68 10.06
N MET A 20 4.39 9.81 9.36
CA MET A 20 5.16 11.03 9.60
C MET A 20 4.94 11.57 11.02
N ILE A 21 3.69 11.70 11.46
CA ILE A 21 3.35 12.17 12.81
C ILE A 21 3.95 11.24 13.87
N LYS A 22 3.78 9.92 13.72
CA LYS A 22 4.38 8.93 14.63
C LYS A 22 5.90 9.05 14.70
N THR A 23 6.55 9.26 13.56
CA THR A 23 8.00 9.43 13.48
C THR A 23 8.43 10.69 14.23
N ILE A 24 7.78 11.82 13.99
CA ILE A 24 8.08 13.09 14.66
C ILE A 24 7.93 12.96 16.17
N ILE A 25 6.81 12.38 16.64
CA ILE A 25 6.56 12.18 18.08
C ILE A 25 7.62 11.25 18.69
N ALA A 26 7.96 10.14 18.02
CA ALA A 26 8.96 9.20 18.52
C ALA A 26 10.34 9.86 18.68
N PHE A 27 10.79 10.63 17.67
CA PHE A 27 12.05 11.36 17.75
C PHE A 27 12.00 12.50 18.78
N ALA A 28 10.88 13.19 18.92
CA ALA A 28 10.71 14.22 19.95
C ALA A 28 10.85 13.64 21.36
N VAL A 29 10.24 12.48 21.64
CA VAL A 29 10.39 11.79 22.94
C VAL A 29 11.85 11.43 23.21
N VAL A 30 12.55 10.87 22.22
CA VAL A 30 13.99 10.55 22.35
C VAL A 30 14.82 11.79 22.67
N LEU A 31 14.57 12.89 21.96
CA LEU A 31 15.28 14.16 22.18
C LEU A 31 14.99 14.75 23.56
N VAL A 32 13.74 14.73 24.03
CA VAL A 32 13.36 15.23 25.36
C VAL A 32 14.06 14.45 26.46
N ILE A 33 14.07 13.11 26.39
CA ILE A 33 14.75 12.26 27.38
C ILE A 33 16.26 12.56 27.41
N PHE A 34 16.87 12.72 26.23
CA PHE A 34 18.29 13.06 26.12
C PHE A 34 18.61 14.43 26.70
N ILE A 35 17.83 15.47 26.38
CA ILE A 35 18.02 16.84 26.89
C ILE A 35 17.87 16.88 28.41
N ILE A 36 16.85 16.21 28.96
CA ILE A 36 16.66 16.11 30.42
C ILE A 36 17.85 15.43 31.09
N GLY A 37 18.33 14.31 30.53
CA GLY A 37 19.53 13.63 31.03
C GLY A 37 20.77 14.52 31.02
N PHE A 38 20.95 15.29 29.95
CA PHE A 38 22.06 16.22 29.84
C PHE A 38 21.98 17.37 30.85
N ILE A 39 20.80 17.95 31.07
CA ILE A 39 20.62 19.07 32.01
C ILE A 39 20.88 18.64 33.46
N ILE A 40 20.34 17.48 33.87
CA ILE A 40 20.43 17.00 35.26
C ILE A 40 21.87 16.57 35.59
N TRP A 41 22.50 15.74 34.75
CA TRP A 41 23.82 15.18 35.06
C TRP A 41 24.99 16.01 34.52
N LYS A 42 24.74 17.02 33.66
CA LYS A 42 25.76 17.82 32.95
C LYS A 42 26.83 16.99 32.24
N SER A 43 26.53 15.72 31.98
CA SER A 43 27.42 14.73 31.41
C SER A 43 26.60 13.81 30.51
N LYS A 44 27.22 13.35 29.43
CA LYS A 44 26.57 12.44 28.47
C LYS A 44 26.51 11.00 28.99
N ASN A 45 27.35 10.65 29.97
CA ASN A 45 27.46 9.29 30.51
C ASN A 45 26.48 9.07 31.67
N ASN A 46 25.18 9.07 31.36
CA ASN A 46 24.11 8.87 32.34
C ASN A 46 23.08 7.86 31.81
N TYR A 47 22.25 7.33 32.73
CA TYR A 47 21.25 6.31 32.42
C TYR A 47 20.15 6.80 31.45
N LEU A 48 19.78 8.09 31.47
CA LEU A 48 18.80 8.64 30.53
C LEU A 48 19.34 8.73 29.11
N THR A 49 20.62 9.05 28.93
CA THR A 49 21.27 8.99 27.62
C THR A 49 21.30 7.56 27.10
N MET A 50 21.63 6.58 27.95
CA MET A 50 21.57 5.16 27.58
C MET A 50 20.16 4.77 27.11
N LEU A 51 19.13 5.19 27.86
CA LEU A 51 17.74 4.93 27.50
C LEU A 51 17.35 5.60 26.16
N ALA A 52 17.75 6.85 25.94
CA ALA A 52 17.50 7.56 24.68
C ALA A 52 18.14 6.85 23.48
N VAL A 53 19.36 6.32 23.63
CA VAL A 53 20.03 5.52 22.60
C VAL A 53 19.25 4.24 22.30
N VAL A 54 18.70 3.54 23.31
CA VAL A 54 17.86 2.36 23.08
C VAL A 54 16.56 2.72 22.37
N LEU A 55 15.92 3.84 22.74
CA LEU A 55 14.67 4.31 22.16
C LEU A 55 14.82 4.85 20.72
N VAL A 56 16.04 5.14 20.26
CA VAL A 56 16.26 5.55 18.86
C VAL A 56 15.94 4.43 17.88
N LEU A 57 16.09 3.16 18.29
CA LEU A 57 15.81 2.00 17.44
C LEU A 57 14.34 1.92 16.99
N PRO A 58 13.34 1.96 17.90
CA PRO A 58 11.94 2.02 17.48
C PRO A 58 11.61 3.31 16.71
N ALA A 59 12.21 4.45 17.06
CA ALA A 59 12.01 5.71 16.31
C ALA A 59 12.51 5.59 14.85
N ALA A 60 13.68 4.98 14.64
CA ALA A 60 14.23 4.68 13.32
C ALA A 60 13.32 3.73 12.53
N LYS A 61 12.75 2.70 13.16
CA LYS A 61 11.78 1.80 12.52
C LYS A 61 10.55 2.54 11.98
N PHE A 62 10.04 3.53 12.73
CA PHE A 62 8.92 4.37 12.26
C PHE A 62 9.33 5.25 11.08
N ALA A 63 10.52 5.84 11.12
CA ALA A 63 11.05 6.63 10.00
C ALA A 63 11.21 5.80 8.73
N VAL A 64 11.79 4.60 8.81
CA VAL A 64 11.93 3.69 7.66
C VAL A 64 10.56 3.35 7.07
N SER A 65 9.57 3.09 7.93
CA SER A 65 8.18 2.82 7.50
C SER A 65 7.53 4.01 6.78
N TYR A 66 7.96 5.25 7.07
CA TYR A 66 7.55 6.43 6.33
C TYR A 66 8.32 6.56 5.01
N PHE A 67 9.66 6.45 5.04
CA PHE A 67 10.52 6.60 3.87
C PHE A 67 10.21 5.62 2.74
N VAL A 68 9.80 4.38 3.07
CA VAL A 68 9.37 3.40 2.08
C VAL A 68 8.11 3.85 1.33
N LEU A 69 7.22 4.63 1.96
CA LEU A 69 5.95 5.05 1.36
C LEU A 69 6.07 6.33 0.52
N ILE A 70 7.04 7.21 0.82
CA ILE A 70 7.21 8.52 0.16
C ILE A 70 7.27 8.41 -1.38
N PRO A 71 8.03 7.49 -1.99
CA PRO A 71 8.22 7.45 -3.44
C PRO A 71 6.96 7.05 -4.21
N HIS A 72 5.98 6.43 -3.54
CA HIS A 72 4.78 5.91 -4.19
C HIS A 72 3.75 7.02 -4.36
N LYS A 73 3.22 7.17 -5.57
CA LYS A 73 2.20 8.17 -5.89
C LYS A 73 0.83 7.71 -5.40
N ASN A 74 0.04 8.68 -4.96
CA ASN A 74 -1.35 8.50 -4.60
C ASN A 74 -2.23 8.41 -5.83
N CYS A 75 -3.39 7.79 -5.71
CA CYS A 75 -4.44 7.80 -6.70
C CYS A 75 -5.05 9.21 -6.82
N ASP A 76 -5.29 9.65 -8.06
CA ASP A 76 -5.94 10.92 -8.34
C ASP A 76 -7.47 10.73 -8.44
N GLU A 77 -8.25 11.76 -8.09
CA GLU A 77 -9.72 11.70 -8.15
C GLU A 77 -10.21 11.41 -9.58
N GLU A 78 -9.58 11.99 -10.60
CA GLU A 78 -9.90 11.72 -12.00
C GLU A 78 -9.73 10.24 -12.36
N LEU A 79 -8.69 9.59 -11.85
CA LEU A 79 -8.44 8.17 -12.09
C LEU A 79 -9.51 7.32 -11.38
N LYS A 80 -9.85 7.66 -10.15
CA LYS A 80 -10.92 6.99 -9.41
C LYS A 80 -12.26 7.09 -10.15
N SER A 81 -12.68 8.30 -10.51
CA SER A 81 -13.95 8.51 -11.24
C SER A 81 -13.98 7.73 -12.55
N ALA A 82 -12.87 7.78 -13.31
CA ALA A 82 -12.71 7.01 -14.55
C ALA A 82 -12.80 5.49 -14.36
N ILE A 83 -12.39 4.96 -13.22
CA ILE A 83 -12.51 3.52 -12.89
C ILE A 83 -13.94 3.20 -12.45
N GLU A 84 -14.53 4.00 -11.55
CA GLU A 84 -15.89 3.79 -11.05
C GLU A 84 -16.94 3.79 -12.18
N GLU A 85 -16.77 4.66 -13.19
CA GLU A 85 -17.63 4.68 -14.38
C GLU A 85 -17.50 3.43 -15.27
N ARG A 86 -16.37 2.72 -15.22
CA ARG A 86 -16.04 1.62 -16.14
C ARG A 86 -16.03 0.24 -15.49
N LYS A 87 -15.88 0.15 -14.17
CA LYS A 87 -15.67 -1.12 -13.46
C LYS A 87 -16.95 -1.97 -13.35
N GLY A 88 -18.13 -1.35 -13.45
CA GLY A 88 -19.40 -2.03 -13.21
C GLY A 88 -19.42 -2.73 -11.84
N GLU A 89 -19.71 -4.03 -11.84
CA GLU A 89 -19.77 -4.88 -10.64
C GLU A 89 -18.42 -5.40 -10.15
N LEU A 90 -17.30 -4.97 -10.75
CA LEU A 90 -15.96 -5.39 -10.32
C LEU A 90 -15.52 -4.65 -9.04
N ASN A 91 -14.65 -5.31 -8.27
CA ASN A 91 -14.09 -4.72 -7.06
C ASN A 91 -12.94 -3.80 -7.44
N SER A 92 -12.85 -2.65 -6.79
CA SER A 92 -11.77 -1.68 -6.99
C SER A 92 -11.09 -1.40 -5.66
N VAL A 93 -9.77 -1.48 -5.65
CA VAL A 93 -8.93 -1.07 -4.53
C VAL A 93 -7.96 0.00 -4.98
N TYR A 94 -7.64 0.92 -4.08
CA TYR A 94 -6.84 2.10 -4.35
C TYR A 94 -5.65 2.19 -3.40
N ASP A 95 -4.63 2.93 -3.81
CA ASP A 95 -3.54 3.38 -2.93
C ASP A 95 -2.79 2.23 -2.20
N LEU A 96 -2.43 1.17 -2.93
CA LEU A 96 -1.75 0.02 -2.36
C LEU A 96 -0.25 0.04 -2.63
N VAL A 97 0.53 -0.41 -1.64
CA VAL A 97 1.95 -0.72 -1.82
C VAL A 97 2.14 -2.21 -1.57
N VAL A 98 2.42 -2.96 -2.62
CA VAL A 98 2.58 -4.41 -2.56
C VAL A 98 3.99 -4.76 -2.08
N SER A 99 4.07 -5.57 -1.03
CA SER A 99 5.34 -6.06 -0.47
C SER A 99 5.95 -7.12 -1.37
N ASN A 100 7.27 -7.08 -1.53
CA ASN A 100 8.04 -8.09 -2.25
C ASN A 100 9.37 -8.33 -1.52
N LYS A 101 9.98 -9.51 -1.73
CA LYS A 101 11.35 -9.86 -1.33
C LYS A 101 12.42 -8.85 -1.78
N GLN A 102 12.25 -8.21 -2.94
CA GLN A 102 13.25 -7.26 -3.47
C GLN A 102 12.93 -5.80 -3.13
N LYS A 103 11.84 -5.25 -3.69
CA LYS A 103 11.43 -3.85 -3.50
C LYS A 103 9.91 -3.73 -3.50
N PRO A 104 9.31 -2.92 -2.61
CA PRO A 104 7.88 -2.66 -2.65
C PRO A 104 7.46 -1.99 -3.96
N VAL A 105 6.30 -2.37 -4.47
CA VAL A 105 5.73 -1.78 -5.70
C VAL A 105 4.42 -1.07 -5.36
N GLY A 106 4.39 0.24 -5.58
CA GLY A 106 3.20 1.06 -5.40
C GLY A 106 2.29 1.00 -6.62
N ILE A 107 1.01 0.73 -6.38
CA ILE A 107 -0.07 0.79 -7.36
C ILE A 107 -1.09 1.84 -6.92
N MET A 108 -1.54 2.66 -7.87
CA MET A 108 -2.53 3.71 -7.60
C MET A 108 -3.93 3.11 -7.53
N ALA A 109 -4.22 2.14 -8.39
CA ALA A 109 -5.50 1.43 -8.42
C ALA A 109 -5.31 -0.01 -8.88
N ALA A 110 -6.19 -0.90 -8.42
CA ALA A 110 -6.40 -2.21 -9.02
C ALA A 110 -7.90 -2.53 -9.10
N VAL A 111 -8.31 -3.11 -10.21
CA VAL A 111 -9.64 -3.68 -10.41
C VAL A 111 -9.52 -5.20 -10.40
N ILE A 112 -10.37 -5.84 -9.63
CA ILE A 112 -10.38 -7.29 -9.39
C ILE A 112 -11.68 -7.88 -9.92
N SER A 113 -11.52 -8.94 -10.68
CA SER A 113 -12.58 -9.85 -11.13
C SER A 113 -12.38 -11.23 -10.52
N ASP A 114 -13.21 -12.19 -10.89
CA ASP A 114 -13.10 -13.59 -10.46
C ASP A 114 -11.86 -14.32 -11.00
N ASN A 115 -11.29 -13.86 -12.12
CA ASN A 115 -10.13 -14.52 -12.76
C ASN A 115 -8.90 -13.64 -12.98
N GLN A 116 -8.99 -12.33 -12.80
CA GLN A 116 -7.87 -11.40 -13.08
C GLN A 116 -7.83 -10.19 -12.14
N ILE A 117 -6.60 -9.73 -11.87
CA ILE A 117 -6.27 -8.46 -11.23
C ILE A 117 -5.63 -7.56 -12.28
N LEU A 118 -6.28 -6.42 -12.54
CA LEU A 118 -5.78 -5.35 -13.40
C LEU A 118 -5.29 -4.22 -12.50
N ALA A 119 -3.98 -4.01 -12.42
CA ALA A 119 -3.38 -2.96 -11.60
C ALA A 119 -2.80 -1.84 -12.47
N TYR A 120 -2.81 -0.62 -11.95
CA TYR A 120 -2.24 0.56 -12.60
C TYR A 120 -1.25 1.29 -11.70
N THR A 121 -0.15 1.75 -12.29
CA THR A 121 0.82 2.63 -11.64
C THR A 121 1.38 3.66 -12.61
N SER A 122 1.46 4.92 -12.19
CA SER A 122 2.15 5.98 -12.95
C SER A 122 3.66 6.02 -12.71
N ALA A 123 4.19 5.11 -11.86
CA ALA A 123 5.61 5.05 -11.57
C ALA A 123 6.40 4.43 -12.73
N ALA A 124 7.13 5.26 -13.49
CA ALA A 124 7.95 4.80 -14.63
C ALA A 124 8.94 3.68 -14.24
N LYS A 125 9.56 3.80 -13.05
CA LYS A 125 10.51 2.84 -12.48
C LYS A 125 9.87 1.60 -11.84
N ALA A 126 8.53 1.47 -11.86
CA ALA A 126 7.87 0.28 -11.36
C ALA A 126 8.27 -0.94 -12.18
N ASP A 127 8.58 -2.02 -11.49
CA ASP A 127 8.97 -3.28 -12.09
C ASP A 127 7.74 -4.15 -12.29
N LYS A 128 7.30 -4.23 -13.56
CA LYS A 128 6.10 -4.93 -13.96
C LYS A 128 6.20 -6.43 -13.69
N ASN A 129 7.31 -7.04 -14.11
CA ASN A 129 7.50 -8.48 -13.99
C ASN A 129 7.59 -8.90 -12.53
N LEU A 130 8.28 -8.10 -11.72
CA LEU A 130 8.39 -8.31 -10.28
C LEU A 130 7.04 -8.23 -9.57
N PHE A 131 6.20 -7.24 -9.92
CA PHE A 131 4.85 -7.14 -9.37
C PHE A 131 4.00 -8.36 -9.75
N GLU A 132 3.89 -8.65 -11.05
CA GLU A 132 3.02 -9.73 -11.54
C GLU A 132 3.44 -11.09 -11.00
N THR A 133 4.75 -11.38 -10.97
CA THR A 133 5.28 -12.66 -10.47
C THR A 133 5.00 -12.81 -8.99
N SER A 134 5.26 -11.77 -8.18
CA SER A 134 5.11 -11.91 -6.73
C SER A 134 3.66 -11.93 -6.26
N VAL A 135 2.76 -11.21 -6.93
CA VAL A 135 1.32 -11.33 -6.64
C VAL A 135 0.82 -12.71 -7.06
N LYS A 136 1.23 -13.23 -8.22
CA LYS A 136 0.88 -14.61 -8.64
C LYS A 136 1.39 -15.66 -7.66
N GLU A 137 2.64 -15.55 -7.21
CA GLU A 137 3.20 -16.45 -6.19
C GLU A 137 2.43 -16.36 -4.86
N PHE A 138 2.09 -15.15 -4.41
CA PHE A 138 1.32 -14.95 -3.19
C PHE A 138 -0.08 -15.59 -3.29
N LEU A 139 -0.80 -15.34 -4.38
CA LEU A 139 -2.11 -15.93 -4.62
C LEU A 139 -2.05 -17.46 -4.68
N LYS A 140 -1.03 -18.02 -5.34
CA LYS A 140 -0.83 -19.47 -5.41
C LYS A 140 -0.66 -20.09 -4.01
N ASN A 141 0.04 -19.40 -3.11
CA ASN A 141 0.19 -19.83 -1.71
C ASN A 141 -1.14 -19.79 -0.95
N GLU A 142 -2.03 -18.86 -1.28
CA GLU A 142 -3.41 -18.81 -0.77
C GLU A 142 -4.38 -19.73 -1.53
N LYS A 143 -3.88 -20.61 -2.42
CA LYS A 143 -4.67 -21.52 -3.27
C LYS A 143 -5.63 -20.80 -4.23
N LEU A 144 -5.32 -19.55 -4.57
CA LEU A 144 -6.02 -18.74 -5.56
C LEU A 144 -5.21 -18.67 -6.86
N THR A 145 -5.90 -18.77 -7.99
CA THR A 145 -5.28 -18.62 -9.31
C THR A 145 -6.03 -17.57 -10.11
N CYS A 146 -5.31 -16.52 -10.51
CA CYS A 146 -5.83 -15.47 -11.36
C CYS A 146 -4.70 -14.88 -12.24
N ALA A 147 -5.06 -14.27 -13.37
CA ALA A 147 -4.13 -13.45 -14.11
C ALA A 147 -3.82 -12.18 -13.32
N VAL A 148 -2.57 -11.73 -13.33
CA VAL A 148 -2.17 -10.46 -12.71
C VAL A 148 -1.44 -9.66 -13.78
N LEU A 149 -1.93 -8.45 -14.02
CA LEU A 149 -1.43 -7.57 -15.07
C LEU A 149 -1.20 -6.17 -14.51
N LEU A 150 0.01 -5.64 -14.67
CA LEU A 150 0.34 -4.26 -14.30
C LEU A 150 0.46 -3.39 -15.55
N TYR A 151 -0.31 -2.30 -15.56
CA TYR A 151 -0.31 -1.29 -16.61
C TYR A 151 0.39 -0.02 -16.14
N LYS A 152 1.13 0.60 -17.08
CA LYS A 152 1.74 1.93 -16.91
C LYS A 152 1.03 3.01 -17.71
N ASP A 153 0.32 2.59 -18.76
CA ASP A 153 -0.50 3.46 -19.58
C ASP A 153 -1.94 3.49 -19.05
N LYS A 154 -2.49 4.70 -18.86
CA LYS A 154 -3.80 4.91 -18.24
C LYS A 154 -4.93 4.48 -19.17
N ASP A 155 -4.84 4.81 -20.45
CA ASP A 155 -5.91 4.56 -21.41
C ASP A 155 -6.05 3.06 -21.68
N THR A 156 -4.93 2.37 -21.93
CA THR A 156 -4.88 0.90 -22.06
C THR A 156 -5.46 0.22 -20.82
N TYR A 157 -5.14 0.72 -19.63
CA TYR A 157 -5.68 0.18 -18.38
C TYR A 157 -7.21 0.31 -18.30
N LEU A 158 -7.75 1.50 -18.57
CA LEU A 158 -9.18 1.78 -18.50
C LEU A 158 -9.97 0.97 -19.55
N GLU A 159 -9.42 0.77 -20.75
CA GLU A 159 -10.00 -0.13 -21.74
C GLU A 159 -10.07 -1.58 -21.26
N LYS A 160 -9.00 -2.07 -20.61
CA LYS A 160 -8.97 -3.43 -20.06
C LYS A 160 -9.95 -3.59 -18.90
N VAL A 161 -10.10 -2.58 -18.05
CA VAL A 161 -11.12 -2.55 -16.99
C VAL A 161 -12.52 -2.64 -17.58
N LYS A 162 -12.83 -1.82 -18.58
CA LYS A 162 -14.14 -1.84 -19.26
C LYS A 162 -14.43 -3.22 -19.86
N ASN A 163 -13.45 -3.80 -20.56
CA ASN A 163 -13.59 -5.13 -21.15
C ASN A 163 -13.77 -6.23 -20.10
N ALA A 164 -13.07 -6.14 -18.96
CA ALA A 164 -13.25 -7.08 -17.86
C ALA A 164 -14.67 -6.99 -17.27
N ALA A 165 -15.20 -5.77 -17.11
CA ALA A 165 -16.54 -5.55 -16.57
C ALA A 165 -17.63 -6.11 -17.49
N LEU A 166 -17.50 -5.91 -18.81
CA LEU A 166 -18.45 -6.45 -19.80
C LEU A 166 -18.50 -7.98 -19.83
N ASN A 167 -17.39 -8.64 -19.48
CA ASN A 167 -17.29 -10.10 -19.49
C ASN A 167 -17.55 -10.74 -18.12
N PHE A 168 -17.86 -9.94 -17.09
CA PHE A 168 -18.09 -10.44 -15.75
C PHE A 168 -19.53 -10.94 -15.59
N ASP A 169 -19.69 -12.22 -15.29
CA ASP A 169 -21.00 -12.86 -15.10
C ASP A 169 -21.43 -12.77 -13.63
N VAL A 170 -22.26 -11.77 -13.33
CA VAL A 170 -22.78 -11.47 -11.99
C VAL A 170 -23.73 -12.57 -11.49
N SER A 171 -24.31 -13.35 -12.39
CA SER A 171 -25.31 -14.38 -12.08
C SER A 171 -24.70 -15.60 -11.37
N LYS A 172 -23.37 -15.74 -11.39
CA LYS A 172 -22.64 -16.84 -10.75
C LYS A 172 -22.19 -16.40 -9.36
N GLU A 173 -22.88 -16.89 -8.33
CA GLU A 173 -22.54 -16.62 -6.92
C GLU A 173 -21.07 -16.94 -6.60
N ASN A 174 -20.54 -18.05 -7.15
CA ASN A 174 -19.13 -18.42 -7.04
C ASN A 174 -18.15 -17.35 -7.57
N SER A 175 -18.54 -16.56 -8.57
CA SER A 175 -17.71 -15.49 -9.14
C SER A 175 -17.66 -14.26 -8.22
N LEU A 176 -18.74 -13.98 -7.47
CA LEU A 176 -18.77 -12.90 -6.48
C LEU A 176 -17.86 -13.22 -5.28
N ASP A 177 -17.99 -14.42 -4.72
CA ASP A 177 -17.14 -14.88 -3.61
C ASP A 177 -15.66 -14.92 -4.00
N ARG A 178 -15.37 -15.47 -5.19
CA ARG A 178 -14.00 -15.57 -5.69
C ARG A 178 -13.36 -14.19 -5.89
N LYS A 179 -14.11 -13.23 -6.46
CA LYS A 179 -13.67 -11.83 -6.59
C LYS A 179 -13.33 -11.24 -5.21
N GLN A 180 -14.15 -11.51 -4.19
CA GLN A 180 -13.89 -11.04 -2.83
C GLN A 180 -12.64 -11.67 -2.23
N TYR A 181 -12.46 -12.99 -2.35
CA TYR A 181 -11.26 -13.67 -1.85
C TYR A 181 -9.97 -13.14 -2.48
N ILE A 182 -9.98 -12.86 -3.80
CA ILE A 182 -8.83 -12.28 -4.51
C ILE A 182 -8.57 -10.84 -4.04
N THR A 183 -9.63 -10.07 -3.79
CA THR A 183 -9.53 -8.70 -3.25
C THR A 183 -8.86 -8.74 -1.88
N ASP A 184 -9.33 -9.59 -0.98
CA ASP A 184 -8.80 -9.71 0.37
C ASP A 184 -7.35 -10.21 0.38
N ALA A 185 -7.00 -11.13 -0.53
CA ALA A 185 -5.63 -11.59 -0.73
C ALA A 185 -4.68 -10.45 -1.09
N LEU A 186 -5.07 -9.62 -2.06
CA LEU A 186 -4.29 -8.46 -2.48
C LEU A 186 -4.15 -7.43 -1.34
N LEU A 187 -5.22 -7.24 -0.55
CA LEU A 187 -5.19 -6.41 0.64
C LEU A 187 -4.30 -6.98 1.74
N ARG A 188 -4.21 -8.31 1.91
CA ARG A 188 -3.27 -8.92 2.87
C ARG A 188 -1.82 -8.76 2.46
N MET A 189 -1.52 -8.87 1.16
CA MET A 189 -0.16 -8.76 0.62
C MET A 189 0.42 -7.33 0.67
N SER A 190 -0.45 -6.33 0.57
CA SER A 190 -0.02 -4.93 0.60
C SER A 190 0.40 -4.47 1.99
N MET A 191 1.08 -3.33 2.11
CA MET A 191 1.43 -2.72 3.40
C MET A 191 0.36 -1.73 3.83
#